data_AF-A0A941YEG5-F1
#
_entry.id   AF-A0A941YEG5-F1
#
_cell.length_a   1.000
_cell.length_b   1.000
_cell.length_c   1.000
_cell.angle_alpha   90.00
_cell.angle_beta   90.00
_cell.angle_gamma   90.00
#
_symmetry.space_group_name_H-M   'P 1'
#
loop_
_entity.id
_entity.type
_entity.pdbx_description
1 polymer ?
#
loop_
_entity_poly.entity_id
_entity_poly.type
_entity_poly.pdbx_seq_one_letter_code
_entity_poly.pdbx_strand_id
1 'polypeptide(L)'
;MKLRAILVLSLGGCFGVANANLIQNSDFSLVGPNGSPTTHVGIGAMGSSSADFWAVLHNTNGVTTTQLVDTGNLLPAVAPTGATTGILMTSTAANNGLIQKFSNVNDPATFDVWVWVLQGQVSIGIGAGASTVTSATSSGINYWQHLTAVNNDSLSNNVVIYSAVPSVYYATSANVSTVPEPASIAVLGLGALALVRRRRK
;
A
#
# COMPACT_ATOMS: atom_id res chain seq x y z
N MET A 1 6.86 5.94 62.52
CA MET A 1 7.72 5.91 61.32
C MET A 1 6.88 5.47 60.13
N LYS A 2 6.79 6.31 59.09
CA LYS A 2 5.95 6.10 57.90
C LYS A 2 6.76 5.39 56.80
N LEU A 3 6.34 4.21 56.36
CA LEU A 3 6.88 3.56 55.16
C LEU A 3 6.08 4.07 53.95
N ARG A 4 6.74 4.77 53.02
CA ARG A 4 6.14 5.17 51.75
C ARG A 4 6.48 4.11 50.70
N ALA A 5 5.48 3.33 50.29
CA ALA A 5 5.61 2.44 49.13
C ALA A 5 5.51 3.28 47.85
N ILE A 6 6.62 3.39 47.12
CA ILE A 6 6.63 3.95 45.77
C ILE A 6 6.27 2.82 44.81
N LEU A 7 5.04 2.84 44.30
CA LEU A 7 4.58 1.99 43.22
C LEU A 7 5.13 2.56 41.90
N VAL A 8 6.16 1.92 41.34
CA VAL A 8 6.64 2.23 39.98
C VAL A 8 5.82 1.39 39.00
N LEU A 9 4.79 1.99 38.39
CA LEU A 9 4.17 1.45 37.18
C LEU A 9 5.18 1.60 36.03
N SER A 10 5.81 0.50 35.63
CA SER A 10 6.46 0.45 34.32
C SER A 10 5.37 0.22 33.26
N LEU A 11 4.90 1.30 32.63
CA LEU A 11 4.18 1.22 31.37
C LEU A 11 5.14 0.65 30.32
N GLY A 12 5.08 -0.67 30.10
CA GLY A 12 5.72 -1.33 28.97
C GLY A 12 4.95 -0.99 27.70
N GLY A 13 5.17 0.22 27.17
CA GLY A 13 4.74 0.55 25.82
C GLY A 13 5.47 -0.35 24.83
N CYS A 14 4.75 -1.30 24.25
CA CYS A 14 5.22 -2.01 23.07
C CYS A 14 5.26 -1.00 21.92
N PHE A 15 6.36 -0.28 21.77
CA PHE A 15 6.63 0.47 20.56
C PHE A 15 6.92 -0.55 19.46
N GLY A 16 5.89 -0.96 18.73
CA GLY A 16 6.08 -1.65 17.47
C GLY A 16 6.89 -0.71 16.57
N VAL A 17 8.05 -1.18 16.08
CA VAL A 17 8.79 -0.46 15.06
C VAL A 17 7.92 -0.50 13.81
N ALA A 18 7.37 0.64 13.38
CA ALA A 18 6.67 0.72 12.12
C ALA A 18 7.65 0.30 11.01
N ASN A 19 7.35 -0.80 10.32
CA ASN A 19 8.15 -1.20 9.16
C ASN A 19 8.06 -0.10 8.10
N ALA A 20 9.22 0.27 7.55
CA ALA A 20 9.27 1.24 6.45
C ALA A 20 8.48 0.71 5.25
N ASN A 21 7.75 1.60 4.58
CA ASN A 21 7.03 1.26 3.36
C ASN A 21 8.00 0.78 2.27
N LEU A 22 7.75 -0.39 1.69
CA LEU A 22 8.64 -0.96 0.66
C LEU A 22 8.47 -0.33 -0.72
N ILE A 23 7.40 0.45 -0.90
CA ILE A 23 7.11 1.17 -2.14
C ILE A 23 7.40 2.68 -1.98
N GLN A 24 7.76 3.31 -3.10
CA GLN A 24 8.08 4.72 -3.21
C GLN A 24 6.88 5.52 -3.73
N ASN A 25 6.83 6.81 -3.40
CA ASN A 25 5.75 7.71 -3.83
C ASN A 25 4.35 7.12 -3.54
N SER A 26 4.19 6.59 -2.33
CA SER A 26 3.00 5.89 -1.86
C SER A 26 1.76 6.77 -1.75
N ASP A 27 1.96 8.07 -1.60
CA ASP A 27 0.93 9.09 -1.52
C ASP A 27 0.63 9.73 -2.90
N PHE A 28 1.39 9.35 -3.93
CA PHE A 28 1.31 9.91 -5.27
C PHE A 28 1.55 11.44 -5.31
N SER A 29 2.43 11.96 -4.46
CA SER A 29 2.78 13.39 -4.42
C SER A 29 3.84 13.80 -5.44
N LEU A 30 4.68 12.87 -5.90
CA LEU A 30 5.77 13.14 -6.85
C LEU A 30 5.30 12.91 -8.30
N VAL A 31 5.49 13.94 -9.14
CA VAL A 31 5.15 13.94 -10.56
C VAL A 31 6.17 13.13 -11.35
N GLY A 32 5.69 12.18 -12.15
CA GLY A 32 6.51 11.36 -13.04
C GLY A 32 7.10 12.15 -14.23
N PRO A 33 8.04 11.55 -14.97
CA PRO A 33 8.82 12.24 -16.01
C PRO A 33 7.98 12.79 -17.17
N ASN A 34 6.77 12.26 -17.39
CA ASN A 34 5.87 12.68 -18.48
C ASN A 34 4.81 13.69 -18.04
N GLY A 35 4.82 14.11 -16.77
CA GLY A 35 3.88 15.08 -16.22
C GLY A 35 2.52 14.49 -15.81
N SER A 36 1.58 15.38 -15.50
CA SER A 36 0.23 15.04 -15.06
C SER A 36 -0.79 15.92 -15.79
N PRO A 37 -1.72 15.36 -16.59
CA PRO A 37 -1.98 13.92 -16.79
C PRO A 37 -1.00 13.23 -17.75
N THR A 38 -0.98 11.89 -17.74
CA THR A 38 -0.26 11.02 -18.68
C THR A 38 -1.19 9.92 -19.18
N THR A 39 -1.14 9.64 -20.48
CA THR A 39 -1.96 8.62 -21.14
C THR A 39 -1.09 7.54 -21.78
N HIS A 40 -1.49 6.28 -21.60
CA HIS A 40 -0.90 5.13 -22.26
C HIS A 40 -1.96 4.36 -23.06
N VAL A 41 -1.59 3.89 -24.25
CA VAL A 41 -2.47 3.17 -25.18
C VAL A 41 -1.77 1.90 -25.65
N GLY A 42 -2.49 0.78 -25.67
CA GLY A 42 -2.00 -0.49 -26.24
C GLY A 42 -2.19 -1.68 -25.31
N ILE A 43 -1.33 -2.69 -25.46
CA ILE A 43 -1.30 -3.96 -24.70
C ILE A 43 0.14 -4.42 -24.49
N GLY A 44 0.41 -5.15 -23.40
CA GLY A 44 1.62 -5.95 -23.21
C GLY A 44 2.89 -5.16 -22.87
N ALA A 45 2.80 -3.83 -22.80
CA ALA A 45 3.91 -2.97 -22.42
C ALA A 45 3.66 -2.29 -21.08
N MET A 46 4.75 -2.05 -20.34
CA MET A 46 4.74 -1.04 -19.30
C MET A 46 4.77 0.34 -19.96
N GLY A 47 3.88 1.22 -19.54
CA GLY A 47 3.79 2.61 -19.96
C GLY A 47 4.11 3.57 -18.82
N SER A 48 4.30 4.84 -19.15
CA SER A 48 4.51 5.89 -18.17
C SER A 48 3.24 6.16 -17.35
N SER A 49 3.42 6.46 -16.06
CA SER A 49 2.40 7.01 -15.18
C SER A 49 2.69 8.48 -14.87
N SER A 50 1.66 9.21 -14.42
CA SER A 50 1.82 10.56 -13.85
C SER A 50 2.44 10.58 -12.47
N ALA A 51 2.43 9.46 -11.75
CA ALA A 51 3.14 9.33 -10.48
C ALA A 51 4.54 8.78 -10.72
N ASP A 52 5.57 9.45 -10.21
CA ASP A 52 6.93 8.93 -10.27
C ASP A 52 7.04 7.58 -9.55
N PHE A 53 7.98 6.73 -9.97
CA PHE A 53 8.17 5.33 -9.53
C PHE A 53 7.02 4.36 -9.85
N TRP A 54 5.88 4.83 -10.33
CA TRP A 54 4.78 3.99 -10.79
C TRP A 54 4.79 3.88 -12.32
N ALA A 55 4.40 2.71 -12.82
CA ALA A 55 4.18 2.49 -14.24
C ALA A 55 2.72 2.09 -14.48
N VAL A 56 2.25 2.32 -15.70
CA VAL A 56 1.02 1.70 -16.19
C VAL A 56 1.39 0.33 -16.76
N LEU A 57 0.58 -0.70 -16.51
CA LEU A 57 0.70 -2.01 -17.12
C LEU A 57 -0.63 -2.39 -17.76
N HIS A 58 -0.60 -2.74 -19.05
CA HIS A 58 -1.76 -3.20 -19.80
C HIS A 58 -1.69 -4.70 -20.05
N ASN A 59 -2.51 -5.49 -19.37
CA ASN A 59 -2.68 -6.92 -19.68
C ASN A 59 -3.71 -7.14 -20.80
N THR A 60 -4.58 -6.16 -21.05
CA THR A 60 -5.53 -6.16 -22.17
C THR A 60 -5.38 -4.88 -22.99
N ASN A 61 -5.81 -4.93 -24.25
CA ASN A 61 -5.76 -3.76 -25.11
C ASN A 61 -6.71 -2.68 -24.61
N GLY A 62 -6.19 -1.48 -24.36
CA GLY A 62 -7.00 -0.37 -23.88
C GLY A 62 -6.24 0.95 -23.79
N VAL A 63 -6.92 1.94 -23.22
CA VAL A 63 -6.38 3.26 -22.89
C VAL A 63 -6.42 3.41 -21.38
N THR A 64 -5.31 3.85 -20.79
CA THR A 64 -5.26 4.25 -19.39
C THR A 64 -4.70 5.66 -19.28
N THR A 65 -5.43 6.52 -18.59
CA THR A 65 -4.99 7.87 -18.22
C THR A 65 -4.80 7.92 -16.71
N THR A 66 -3.67 8.46 -16.29
CA THR A 66 -3.37 8.74 -14.89
C THR A 66 -3.20 10.24 -14.69
N GLN A 67 -3.62 10.76 -13.55
CA GLN A 67 -3.50 12.17 -13.20
C GLN A 67 -3.30 12.29 -11.69
N LEU A 68 -2.26 13.01 -11.26
CA LEU A 68 -2.12 13.39 -9.86
C LEU A 68 -3.19 14.42 -9.47
N VAL A 69 -3.80 14.22 -8.31
CA VAL A 69 -4.90 15.04 -7.81
C VAL A 69 -4.73 15.37 -6.34
N ASP A 70 -5.33 16.48 -5.93
CA ASP A 70 -5.52 16.81 -4.52
C ASP A 70 -6.73 16.05 -3.99
N THR A 71 -6.49 15.04 -3.14
CA THR A 71 -7.53 14.21 -2.54
C THR A 71 -8.14 14.83 -1.28
N GLY A 72 -7.50 15.85 -0.70
CA GLY A 72 -7.98 16.56 0.48
C GLY A 72 -9.21 17.43 0.19
N ASN A 73 -9.36 17.84 -1.08
CA ASN A 73 -10.46 18.67 -1.55
C ASN A 73 -11.52 17.90 -2.37
N LEU A 74 -11.45 16.56 -2.42
CA LEU A 74 -12.48 15.77 -3.09
C LEU A 74 -13.76 15.76 -2.26
N LEU A 75 -14.72 16.59 -2.64
CA LEU A 75 -16.07 16.54 -2.07
C LEU A 75 -16.85 15.35 -2.66
N PRO A 76 -17.70 14.67 -1.86
CA PRO A 76 -18.06 14.98 -0.47
C PRO A 76 -17.14 14.41 0.63
N ALA A 77 -16.05 13.68 0.32
CA ALA A 77 -15.27 12.99 1.36
C ALA A 77 -13.76 13.22 1.27
N VAL A 78 -13.22 13.81 2.33
CA VAL A 78 -11.77 13.91 2.55
C VAL A 78 -11.17 12.50 2.55
N ALA A 79 -10.01 12.36 1.91
CA ALA A 79 -9.29 11.09 1.90
C ALA A 79 -9.03 10.57 3.34
N PRO A 80 -9.15 9.26 3.57
CA PRO A 80 -8.80 8.64 4.84
C PRO A 80 -7.35 8.96 5.19
N THR A 81 -7.04 8.95 6.48
CA THR A 81 -5.68 9.22 7.02
C THR A 81 -5.18 10.65 6.84
N GLY A 82 -6.01 11.58 6.35
CA GLY A 82 -5.61 12.97 6.12
C GLY A 82 -4.71 13.14 4.89
N ALA A 83 -4.70 12.15 3.98
CA ALA A 83 -3.98 12.25 2.73
C ALA A 83 -4.54 13.41 1.89
N THR A 84 -3.65 14.23 1.33
CA THR A 84 -4.01 15.35 0.48
C THR A 84 -3.64 15.14 -0.98
N THR A 85 -2.90 14.08 -1.28
CA THR A 85 -2.50 13.72 -2.64
C THR A 85 -3.04 12.35 -3.02
N GLY A 86 -3.11 12.08 -4.32
CA GLY A 86 -3.52 10.80 -4.85
C GLY A 86 -3.43 10.79 -6.36
N ILE A 87 -3.90 9.70 -6.94
CA ILE A 87 -3.94 9.53 -8.39
C ILE A 87 -5.36 9.20 -8.84
N LEU A 88 -5.87 9.97 -9.79
CA LEU A 88 -7.03 9.61 -10.59
C LEU A 88 -6.57 8.70 -11.72
N MET A 89 -7.19 7.53 -11.82
CA MET A 89 -6.99 6.57 -12.89
C MET A 89 -8.29 6.41 -13.66
N THR A 90 -8.18 6.43 -14.98
CA THR A 90 -9.26 6.09 -15.92
C THR A 90 -8.74 5.03 -16.86
N SER A 91 -9.43 3.89 -16.96
CA SER A 91 -9.07 2.86 -17.93
C SER A 91 -10.28 2.29 -18.65
N THR A 92 -10.12 2.11 -19.96
CA THR A 92 -11.18 1.61 -20.84
C THR A 92 -11.27 0.09 -20.90
N ALA A 93 -10.41 -0.63 -20.19
CA ALA A 93 -10.32 -2.08 -20.24
C ALA A 93 -10.03 -2.69 -18.86
N ALA A 94 -10.37 -3.97 -18.70
CA ALA A 94 -10.08 -4.76 -17.51
C ALA A 94 -8.59 -5.17 -17.45
N ASN A 95 -8.11 -5.50 -16.26
CA ASN A 95 -6.74 -5.94 -15.97
C ASN A 95 -5.64 -4.96 -16.41
N ASN A 96 -5.98 -3.67 -16.51
CA ASN A 96 -5.06 -2.58 -16.78
C ASN A 96 -4.97 -1.66 -15.57
N GLY A 97 -3.81 -1.08 -15.32
CA GLY A 97 -3.67 -0.09 -14.25
C GLY A 97 -2.23 0.12 -13.81
N LEU A 98 -2.05 0.38 -12.52
CA LEU A 98 -0.75 0.75 -11.96
C LEU A 98 0.02 -0.48 -11.50
N ILE A 99 1.34 -0.44 -11.67
CA ILE A 99 2.30 -1.37 -11.10
C ILE A 99 3.45 -0.59 -10.49
N GLN A 100 3.95 -1.08 -9.35
CA GLN A 100 5.26 -0.68 -8.85
C GLN A 100 6.05 -1.92 -8.45
N LYS A 101 7.33 -1.95 -8.83
CA LYS A 101 8.29 -2.95 -8.39
C LYS A 101 9.04 -2.46 -7.17
N PHE A 102 9.36 -3.35 -6.25
CA PHE A 102 10.15 -3.10 -5.06
C PHE A 102 11.18 -4.22 -4.85
N SER A 103 12.03 -4.10 -3.84
CA SER A 103 13.02 -5.13 -3.53
C SER A 103 12.37 -6.46 -3.17
N ASN A 104 13.01 -7.56 -3.54
CA ASN A 104 12.54 -8.91 -3.22
C ASN A 104 12.35 -9.11 -1.71
N VAL A 105 11.17 -9.56 -1.32
CA VAL A 105 10.84 -9.98 0.05
C VAL A 105 10.45 -11.46 0.03
N ASN A 106 11.04 -12.24 0.93
CA ASN A 106 10.77 -13.68 1.06
C ASN A 106 9.88 -14.02 2.28
N ASP A 107 9.31 -13.01 2.92
CA ASP A 107 8.40 -13.11 4.06
C ASP A 107 6.96 -12.79 3.63
N PRO A 108 5.95 -13.15 4.44
CA PRO A 108 4.59 -12.68 4.23
C PRO A 108 4.54 -11.15 4.10
N ALA A 109 3.92 -10.69 3.01
CA ALA A 109 3.82 -9.28 2.69
C ALA A 109 2.36 -8.88 2.48
N THR A 110 2.03 -7.67 2.94
CA THR A 110 0.71 -7.07 2.78
C THR A 110 0.84 -5.82 1.92
N PHE A 111 -0.10 -5.66 0.98
CA PHE A 111 -0.30 -4.45 0.21
C PHE A 111 -1.66 -3.83 0.54
N ASP A 112 -1.63 -2.60 1.05
CA ASP A 112 -2.80 -1.82 1.41
C ASP A 112 -2.91 -0.57 0.55
N VAL A 113 -4.12 -0.16 0.19
CA VAL A 113 -4.37 1.12 -0.49
C VAL A 113 -5.80 1.58 -0.27
N TRP A 114 -5.99 2.90 -0.19
CA TRP A 114 -7.32 3.50 -0.22
C TRP A 114 -7.75 3.80 -1.64
N VAL A 115 -8.94 3.35 -2.02
CA VAL A 115 -9.53 3.63 -3.34
C VAL A 115 -10.90 4.27 -3.20
N TRP A 116 -11.21 5.23 -4.06
CA TRP A 116 -12.56 5.72 -4.26
C TRP A 116 -12.96 5.46 -5.71
N VAL A 117 -13.82 4.48 -5.92
CA VAL A 117 -14.30 4.10 -7.25
C VAL A 117 -15.47 5.01 -7.65
N LEU A 118 -15.36 5.70 -8.79
CA LEU A 118 -16.42 6.50 -9.39
C LEU A 118 -17.24 5.69 -10.38
N GLN A 119 -16.59 4.79 -11.10
CA GLN A 119 -17.19 3.91 -12.09
C GLN A 119 -16.42 2.59 -12.14
N GLY A 120 -17.13 1.49 -12.39
CA GLY A 120 -16.51 0.17 -12.57
C GLY A 120 -16.13 -0.49 -11.25
N GLN A 121 -14.99 -1.17 -11.25
CA GLN A 121 -14.49 -1.92 -10.10
C GLN A 121 -12.97 -2.01 -10.14
N VAL A 122 -12.32 -1.95 -8.98
CA VAL A 122 -10.86 -1.95 -8.83
C VAL A 122 -10.43 -3.18 -8.05
N SER A 123 -9.36 -3.82 -8.47
CA SER A 123 -8.70 -4.91 -7.77
C SER A 123 -7.25 -4.59 -7.48
N ILE A 124 -6.73 -5.11 -6.38
CA ILE A 124 -5.33 -4.96 -5.98
C ILE A 124 -4.66 -6.32 -5.78
N GLY A 125 -3.35 -6.36 -5.93
CA GLY A 125 -2.56 -7.58 -5.76
C GLY A 125 -1.12 -7.30 -5.38
N ILE A 126 -0.49 -8.30 -4.78
CA ILE A 126 0.93 -8.33 -4.42
C ILE A 126 1.48 -9.71 -4.79
N GLY A 127 2.69 -9.76 -5.34
CA GLY A 127 3.29 -11.01 -5.80
C GLY A 127 4.66 -10.83 -6.48
N ALA A 128 5.05 -11.84 -7.27
CA ALA A 128 6.31 -11.87 -8.00
C ALA A 128 6.12 -11.81 -9.52
N GLY A 129 6.57 -10.72 -10.12
CA GLY A 129 6.51 -10.46 -11.55
C GLY A 129 5.13 -10.73 -12.15
N ALA A 130 5.10 -11.52 -13.23
CA ALA A 130 3.89 -11.89 -13.96
C ALA A 130 2.94 -12.79 -13.16
N SER A 131 3.38 -13.41 -12.08
CA SER A 131 2.56 -14.24 -11.20
C SER A 131 1.79 -13.43 -10.15
N THR A 132 1.77 -12.10 -10.27
CA THR A 132 1.04 -11.25 -9.34
C THR A 132 -0.45 -11.33 -9.59
N VAL A 133 -1.16 -11.95 -8.66
CA VAL A 133 -2.61 -12.14 -8.72
C VAL A 133 -3.30 -11.08 -7.88
N THR A 134 -4.44 -10.58 -8.35
CA THR A 134 -5.31 -9.73 -7.55
C THR A 134 -6.02 -10.54 -6.48
N SER A 135 -5.97 -10.09 -5.23
CA SER A 135 -6.54 -10.82 -4.07
C SER A 135 -7.53 -10.00 -3.24
N ALA A 136 -7.71 -8.72 -3.56
CA ALA A 136 -8.81 -7.91 -3.03
C ALA A 136 -9.43 -7.04 -4.12
N THR A 137 -10.74 -6.82 -4.02
CA THR A 137 -11.54 -6.11 -5.03
C THR A 137 -12.54 -5.19 -4.33
N SER A 138 -12.72 -3.98 -4.86
CA SER A 138 -13.69 -3.01 -4.36
C SER A 138 -15.12 -3.57 -4.45
N SER A 139 -15.92 -3.28 -3.43
CA SER A 139 -17.29 -3.77 -3.30
C SER A 139 -18.36 -2.73 -3.66
N GLY A 140 -17.99 -1.45 -3.75
CA GLY A 140 -18.91 -0.38 -4.14
C GLY A 140 -18.23 0.82 -4.78
N ILE A 141 -19.02 1.86 -5.00
CA ILE A 141 -18.61 3.12 -5.63
C ILE A 141 -19.04 4.30 -4.75
N ASN A 142 -18.49 5.48 -4.99
CA ASN A 142 -18.85 6.74 -4.33
C ASN A 142 -18.48 6.85 -2.84
N TYR A 143 -17.51 6.05 -2.39
CA TYR A 143 -16.89 6.19 -1.07
C TYR A 143 -15.48 5.57 -1.05
N TRP A 144 -14.66 6.01 -0.10
CA TRP A 144 -13.34 5.46 0.15
C TRP A 144 -13.42 4.05 0.74
N GLN A 145 -12.68 3.12 0.13
CA GLN A 145 -12.54 1.73 0.54
C GLN A 145 -11.08 1.43 0.80
N HIS A 146 -10.80 0.83 1.95
CA HIS A 146 -9.48 0.28 2.24
C HIS A 146 -9.42 -1.13 1.66
N LEU A 147 -8.54 -1.36 0.70
CA LEU A 147 -8.30 -2.69 0.14
C LEU A 147 -6.97 -3.21 0.68
N THR A 148 -6.97 -4.49 1.06
CA THR A 148 -5.80 -5.19 1.60
C THR A 148 -5.60 -6.49 0.83
N ALA A 149 -4.44 -6.63 0.20
CA ALA A 149 -3.99 -7.84 -0.48
C ALA A 149 -2.84 -8.47 0.30
N VAL A 150 -2.88 -9.78 0.51
CA VAL A 150 -1.85 -10.51 1.27
C VAL A 150 -1.20 -11.56 0.39
N ASN A 151 0.11 -11.69 0.49
CA ASN A 151 0.88 -12.82 -0.04
C ASN A 151 1.58 -13.52 1.13
N ASN A 152 1.16 -14.75 1.47
CA ASN A 152 1.59 -15.45 2.68
C ASN A 152 2.82 -16.35 2.51
N ASP A 153 3.09 -16.84 1.30
CA ASP A 153 4.00 -18.00 1.12
C ASP A 153 5.00 -17.83 -0.01
N SER A 154 5.07 -16.65 -0.65
CA SER A 154 5.91 -16.47 -1.83
C SER A 154 6.66 -15.15 -1.88
N LEU A 155 7.76 -15.17 -2.65
CA LEU A 155 8.51 -13.99 -3.06
C LEU A 155 7.54 -12.88 -3.50
N SER A 156 7.70 -11.70 -2.93
CA SER A 156 6.98 -10.49 -3.34
C SER A 156 7.96 -9.44 -3.81
N ASN A 157 7.73 -8.88 -4.99
CA ASN A 157 8.54 -7.80 -5.54
C ASN A 157 7.78 -6.83 -6.45
N ASN A 158 6.46 -6.98 -6.57
CA ASN A 158 5.63 -5.95 -7.15
C ASN A 158 4.22 -5.95 -6.57
N VAL A 159 3.57 -4.81 -6.71
CA VAL A 159 2.16 -4.59 -6.40
C VAL A 159 1.43 -4.05 -7.62
N VAL A 160 0.13 -4.31 -7.69
CA VAL A 160 -0.75 -3.85 -8.77
C VAL A 160 -2.02 -3.23 -8.22
N ILE A 161 -2.50 -2.18 -8.89
CA ILE A 161 -3.83 -1.59 -8.73
C ILE A 161 -4.47 -1.58 -10.11
N TYR A 162 -5.43 -2.47 -10.36
CA TYR A 162 -6.03 -2.68 -11.67
C TYR A 162 -7.52 -2.37 -11.69
N SER A 163 -7.98 -1.92 -12.85
CA SER A 163 -9.37 -2.03 -13.26
C SER A 163 -9.78 -3.50 -13.35
N ALA A 164 -10.70 -3.97 -12.50
CA ALA A 164 -11.29 -5.31 -12.64
C ALA A 164 -12.25 -5.36 -13.86
N VAL A 165 -12.88 -4.23 -14.14
CA VAL A 165 -13.65 -3.89 -15.35
C VAL A 165 -13.26 -2.47 -15.75
N PRO A 166 -13.62 -1.95 -16.94
CA PRO A 166 -13.38 -0.53 -17.26
C PRO A 166 -13.83 0.38 -16.11
N SER A 167 -12.92 1.21 -15.61
CA SER A 167 -13.12 1.90 -14.33
C SER A 167 -12.53 3.30 -14.30
N VAL A 168 -13.09 4.12 -13.42
CA VAL A 168 -12.60 5.44 -13.05
C VAL A 168 -12.52 5.48 -11.53
N TYR A 169 -11.34 5.74 -10.98
CA TYR A 169 -11.14 5.71 -9.53
C TYR A 169 -9.99 6.60 -9.08
N TYR A 170 -10.08 7.06 -7.83
CA TYR A 170 -8.95 7.63 -7.10
C TYR A 170 -8.24 6.55 -6.29
N ALA A 171 -6.91 6.66 -6.14
CA ALA A 171 -6.12 5.87 -5.21
C ALA A 171 -5.18 6.77 -4.39
N THR A 172 -4.94 6.42 -3.13
CA THR A 172 -3.99 7.11 -2.24
C THR A 172 -3.48 6.21 -1.10
N SER A 173 -2.44 6.67 -0.39
CA SER A 173 -1.88 6.04 0.81
C SER A 173 -1.58 4.55 0.62
N ALA A 174 -0.88 4.22 -0.48
CA ALA A 174 -0.44 2.87 -0.77
C ALA A 174 0.64 2.42 0.23
N ASN A 175 0.56 1.20 0.76
CA ASN A 175 1.57 0.69 1.67
C ASN A 175 1.90 -0.76 1.35
N VAL A 176 3.19 -1.08 1.31
CA VAL A 176 3.68 -2.45 1.36
C VAL A 176 4.49 -2.61 2.62
N SER A 177 4.14 -3.63 3.41
CA SER A 177 4.87 -3.99 4.62
C SER A 177 5.05 -5.49 4.74
N THR A 178 6.13 -5.91 5.41
CA THR A 178 6.31 -7.30 5.82
C THR A 178 5.64 -7.53 7.16
N VAL A 179 5.04 -8.71 7.32
CA VAL A 179 4.52 -9.17 8.62
C VAL A 179 5.68 -9.81 9.38
N PRO A 180 6.16 -9.22 10.50
CA PRO A 180 7.25 -9.84 11.25
C PRO A 180 6.81 -11.21 11.78
N GLU A 181 7.63 -12.24 11.61
CA GLU A 181 7.35 -13.53 12.22
C GLU A 181 7.25 -13.40 13.76
N PRO A 182 6.28 -14.09 14.42
CA PRO A 182 6.09 -14.01 15.87
C PRO A 182 7.36 -14.30 16.69
N ALA A 183 8.29 -15.09 16.16
CA ALA A 183 9.54 -15.44 16.83
C ALA A 183 10.45 -14.21 17.08
N SER A 184 10.45 -13.22 16.19
CA SER A 184 11.26 -12.01 16.33
C SER A 184 10.82 -11.16 17.52
N ILE A 185 9.52 -11.16 17.83
CA ILE A 185 8.95 -10.47 19.01
C ILE A 185 9.32 -11.23 20.29
N ALA A 186 9.28 -12.57 20.27
CA ALA A 186 9.59 -13.40 21.42
C ALA A 186 11.06 -13.29 21.87
N VAL A 187 12.01 -13.21 20.92
CA VAL A 187 13.45 -13.07 21.23
C VAL A 187 13.77 -11.71 21.86
N LEU A 188 13.17 -10.62 21.39
CA LEU A 188 13.31 -9.29 22.01
C LEU A 188 12.73 -9.26 23.44
N GLY A 189 11.56 -9.88 23.64
CA GLY A 189 10.94 -10.00 24.96
C GLY A 189 11.79 -10.79 25.97
N LEU A 190 12.37 -11.91 25.54
CA LEU A 190 13.20 -12.75 26.40
C LEU A 190 14.58 -12.13 26.70
N GLY A 191 15.19 -11.44 25.74
CA GLY A 191 16.46 -10.74 25.92
C GLY A 191 16.36 -9.60 26.94
N ALA A 192 15.29 -8.81 26.89
CA ALA A 192 15.03 -7.75 27.87
C ALA A 192 14.82 -8.34 29.28
N LEU A 193 14.12 -9.47 29.40
CA LEU A 193 13.88 -10.13 30.68
C LEU A 193 15.16 -10.67 31.32
N ALA A 194 16.08 -11.23 30.51
CA ALA A 194 17.37 -11.73 30.98
C ALA A 194 18.30 -10.62 31.49
N LEU A 195 18.28 -9.44 30.85
CA LEU A 195 19.05 -8.26 31.25
C LEU A 195 18.55 -7.64 32.56
N VAL A 196 17.23 -7.61 32.78
CA VAL A 196 16.64 -7.14 34.05
C VAL A 196 16.99 -8.07 35.22
N ARG A 197 17.11 -9.37 34.98
CA ARG A 197 17.45 -10.35 36.03
C ARG A 197 18.92 -10.27 36.46
N ARG A 198 19.82 -9.81 35.59
CA ARG A 198 21.28 -9.71 35.88
C ARG A 198 21.67 -8.49 36.71
N ARG A 199 20.82 -7.45 36.79
CA ARG A 199 21.05 -6.23 37.60
C ARG A 199 20.57 -6.32 39.06
N ARG A 200 20.09 -7.48 39.52
CA ARG A 200 19.63 -7.71 40.92
C ARG A 200 20.60 -8.56 41.75
N LYS A 201 21.90 -8.46 41.50
CA LYS A 201 22.95 -8.97 42.39
C LYS A 201 23.85 -7.83 42.82
#